data_AF-A0A850R3T9-F1
#
_entry.id   AF-A0A850R3T9-F1
#
_cell.length_a   1.000
_cell.length_b   1.000
_cell.length_c   1.000
_cell.angle_alpha   90.00
_cell.angle_beta   90.00
_cell.angle_gamma   90.00
#
_symmetry.space_group_name_H-M   'P 1'
#
loop_
_entity.id
_entity.type
_entity.pdbx_description
1 polymer ?
#
loop_
_entity_poly.entity_id
_entity_poly.type
_entity_poly.pdbx_seq_one_letter_code
_entity_poly.pdbx_strand_id
1 'polypeptide(L)'
;MNSQKDRASKHQQLWNDFLQRWPRESLEQLTLEEYVSVNDQDTFTYWLETKTRELGSIQGNTSAKFGIYKRNGEGKEQNGIDHGEVYTWRTRYGNNESEVFNYVKKVLIQISQAAYDGNLAEIDSIDFAPLIKWKIAFLYQNQSSPVLINTFSKPMLEVLTNSNSKTSFPSMYQKLIAEKGEQNLLEFGDECWDKAAQKSKEIHQKSILDKFSHIDVFNRGVEQWSPETVTAFCDLIQDAYDNKLDVFTTAMDTGAMIRIGRKELGVPRAEEVFATFEPTLQKINYELRYQHRDGYECSTVANELYLRTRKSKKLAEFSQQYSITRKPYWPESYFGDSDADITYDDYEVAEPEKSYMMTKLSPLNQIL
;
A
#
# COMPACT_ATOMS: atom_id res chain seq x y z
N MET A 1 1.48 32.08 -4.34
CA MET A 1 2.59 32.37 -3.41
C MET A 1 2.13 32.52 -1.96
N ASN A 2 1.13 33.35 -1.61
CA ASN A 2 0.64 33.41 -0.20
C ASN A 2 0.04 32.08 0.29
N SER A 3 -0.81 31.42 -0.52
CA SER A 3 -1.48 30.17 -0.12
C SER A 3 -0.53 28.99 0.17
N GLN A 4 0.56 28.86 -0.59
CA GLN A 4 1.53 27.77 -0.42
C GLN A 4 2.38 27.97 0.84
N LYS A 5 2.82 29.20 1.10
CA LYS A 5 3.53 29.55 2.34
C LYS A 5 2.65 29.35 3.57
N ASP A 6 1.37 29.71 3.47
CA ASP A 6 0.40 29.49 4.54
C ASP A 6 0.19 27.98 4.82
N ARG A 7 0.18 27.14 3.77
CA ARG A 7 0.09 25.67 3.90
C ARG A 7 1.33 25.09 4.55
N ALA A 8 2.53 25.43 4.06
CA ALA A 8 3.79 24.97 4.63
C ALA A 8 3.94 25.38 6.11
N SER A 9 3.49 26.58 6.49
CA SER A 9 3.51 27.00 7.88
C SER A 9 2.56 26.17 8.77
N LYS A 10 1.36 25.83 8.28
CA LYS A 10 0.43 24.96 9.01
C LYS A 10 0.98 23.54 9.15
N HIS A 11 1.55 23.00 8.08
CA HIS A 11 2.24 21.71 8.12
C HIS A 11 3.40 21.73 9.13
N GLN A 12 4.18 22.80 9.18
CA GLN A 12 5.27 22.94 10.17
C GLN A 12 4.73 22.94 11.61
N GLN A 13 3.63 23.66 11.87
CA GLN A 13 3.00 23.66 13.18
C GLN A 13 2.51 22.25 13.56
N LEU A 14 1.81 21.56 12.64
CA LEU A 14 1.33 20.19 12.87
C LEU A 14 2.47 19.21 13.14
N TRP A 15 3.61 19.39 12.46
CA TRP A 15 4.80 18.57 12.70
C TRP A 15 5.37 18.84 14.10
N ASN A 16 5.46 20.10 14.51
CA ASN A 16 5.89 20.47 15.86
C ASN A 16 4.94 19.93 16.94
N ASP A 17 3.63 20.00 16.71
CA ASP A 17 2.62 19.47 17.64
C ASP A 17 2.78 17.96 17.85
N PHE A 18 3.08 17.21 16.78
CA PHE A 18 3.39 15.77 16.87
C PHE A 18 4.63 15.52 17.73
N LEU A 19 5.73 16.24 17.46
CA LEU A 19 6.98 16.09 18.21
C LEU A 19 6.85 16.52 19.67
N GLN A 20 5.97 17.49 19.97
CA GLN A 20 5.66 17.90 21.33
C GLN A 20 4.86 16.83 22.08
N ARG A 21 3.88 16.18 21.41
CA ARG A 21 3.06 15.14 22.03
C ARG A 21 3.79 13.80 22.18
N TRP A 22 4.65 13.48 21.22
CA TRP A 22 5.40 12.22 21.15
C TRP A 22 6.90 12.48 20.96
N PRO A 23 7.58 13.11 21.91
CA PRO A 23 9.01 13.36 21.79
C PRO A 23 9.77 12.02 21.75
N ARG A 24 10.85 11.96 20.98
CA ARG A 24 11.65 10.75 20.77
C ARG A 24 12.11 10.14 22.09
N GLU A 25 12.49 10.99 23.04
CA GLU A 25 12.99 10.63 24.36
C GLU A 25 11.94 9.95 25.24
N SER A 26 10.65 10.09 24.91
CA SER A 26 9.53 9.46 25.65
C SER A 26 9.11 8.10 25.09
N LEU A 27 9.65 7.68 23.93
CA LEU A 27 9.24 6.44 23.27
C LEU A 27 9.55 5.19 24.10
N GLU A 28 10.55 5.25 24.99
CA GLU A 28 10.88 4.15 25.91
C GLU A 28 9.74 3.86 26.92
N GLN A 29 9.04 4.91 27.36
CA GLN A 29 7.94 4.84 28.33
C GLN A 29 6.57 4.63 27.69
N LEU A 30 6.49 4.60 26.35
CA LEU A 30 5.24 4.40 25.62
C LEU A 30 4.56 3.08 26.05
N THR A 31 3.30 3.18 26.44
CA THR A 31 2.44 2.02 26.78
C THR A 31 1.64 1.53 25.57
N LEU A 32 1.10 0.31 25.64
CA LEU A 32 0.32 -0.27 24.53
C LEU A 32 -0.97 0.52 24.29
N GLU A 33 -1.61 1.00 25.36
CA GLU A 33 -2.83 1.82 25.31
C GLU A 33 -2.58 3.18 24.67
N GLU A 34 -1.44 3.82 24.99
CA GLU A 34 -1.02 5.07 24.34
C GLU A 34 -0.60 4.85 22.89
N TYR A 35 -0.09 3.67 22.55
CA TYR A 35 0.26 3.33 21.17
C TYR A 35 -0.98 3.17 20.29
N VAL A 36 -1.93 2.34 20.72
CA VAL A 36 -3.14 2.02 19.94
C VAL A 36 -4.33 1.68 20.84
N SER A 37 -5.45 2.33 20.56
CA SER A 37 -6.72 2.09 21.26
C SER A 37 -7.90 2.36 20.32
N VAL A 38 -9.11 2.02 20.79
CA VAL A 38 -10.37 2.26 20.08
C VAL A 38 -11.05 3.47 20.71
N ASN A 39 -11.60 4.36 19.87
CA ASN A 39 -12.28 5.60 20.29
C ASN A 39 -11.38 6.59 21.06
N ASP A 40 -10.07 6.44 20.96
CA ASP A 40 -9.11 7.39 21.52
C ASP A 40 -8.37 8.12 20.39
N GLN A 41 -8.56 9.44 20.37
CA GLN A 41 -7.97 10.33 19.36
C GLN A 41 -6.59 10.86 19.76
N ASP A 42 -6.05 10.42 20.90
CA ASP A 42 -4.74 10.83 21.40
C ASP A 42 -3.77 9.65 21.58
N THR A 43 -3.89 8.65 20.71
CA THR A 43 -2.93 7.54 20.60
C THR A 43 -1.88 7.80 19.51
N PHE A 44 -0.71 7.19 19.64
CA PHE A 44 0.38 7.35 18.67
C PHE A 44 -0.06 7.00 17.25
N THR A 45 -0.74 5.87 17.07
CA THR A 45 -1.26 5.42 15.77
C THR A 45 -2.35 6.35 15.21
N TYR A 46 -3.21 6.92 16.06
CA TYR A 46 -4.19 7.92 15.63
C TYR A 46 -3.52 9.22 15.16
N TRP A 47 -2.48 9.67 15.88
CA TRP A 47 -1.67 10.81 15.45
C TRP A 47 -1.00 10.54 14.09
N LEU A 48 -0.43 9.34 13.93
CA LEU A 48 0.29 8.92 12.74
C LEU A 48 -0.61 8.87 11.49
N GLU A 49 -1.82 8.31 11.62
CA GLU A 49 -2.73 8.11 10.48
C GLU A 49 -3.67 9.30 10.23
N THR A 50 -4.19 9.90 11.30
CA THR A 50 -5.31 10.86 11.20
C THR A 50 -4.85 12.29 11.45
N LYS A 51 -4.23 12.60 12.60
CA LYS A 51 -3.86 14.01 12.91
C LYS A 51 -2.76 14.52 11.97
N THR A 52 -1.75 13.70 11.68
CA THR A 52 -0.66 14.08 10.78
C THR A 52 -0.95 13.75 9.30
N ARG A 53 -2.22 13.56 8.91
CA ARG A 53 -2.61 13.19 7.54
C ARG A 53 -2.13 14.21 6.50
N GLU A 54 -2.17 15.49 6.82
CA GLU A 54 -1.71 16.57 5.93
C GLU A 54 -0.18 16.50 5.69
N LEU A 55 0.58 15.86 6.59
CA LEU A 55 2.01 15.59 6.45
C LEU A 55 2.29 14.29 5.68
N GLY A 56 1.45 13.95 4.71
CA GLY A 56 1.52 12.73 3.93
C GLY A 56 0.62 11.63 4.49
N SER A 57 -0.40 11.25 3.71
CA SER A 57 -1.41 10.27 4.13
C SER A 57 -0.87 8.84 4.10
N ILE A 58 -1.34 8.03 5.05
CA ILE A 58 -1.08 6.58 5.15
C ILE A 58 -2.37 5.74 5.26
N GLN A 59 -3.50 6.33 4.81
CA GLN A 59 -4.79 5.66 4.77
C GLN A 59 -4.83 4.56 3.70
N GLY A 60 -5.90 3.77 3.67
CA GLY A 60 -6.10 2.68 2.69
C GLY A 60 -5.72 1.29 3.20
N ASN A 61 -4.77 1.22 4.14
CA ASN A 61 -4.27 -0.04 4.68
C ASN A 61 -5.02 -0.54 5.92
N THR A 62 -5.06 -1.86 6.10
CA THR A 62 -5.60 -2.51 7.31
C THR A 62 -4.80 -2.12 8.56
N SER A 63 -5.43 -2.20 9.73
CA SER A 63 -4.76 -1.90 11.01
C SER A 63 -3.59 -2.84 11.33
N ALA A 64 -3.46 -3.98 10.63
CA ALA A 64 -2.32 -4.88 10.76
C ALA A 64 -0.97 -4.21 10.42
N LYS A 65 -0.97 -3.13 9.64
CA LYS A 65 0.23 -2.31 9.33
C LYS A 65 0.93 -1.73 10.56
N PHE A 66 0.21 -1.60 11.67
CA PHE A 66 0.75 -1.12 12.94
C PHE A 66 1.40 -2.24 13.77
N GLY A 67 1.42 -3.48 13.26
CA GLY A 67 1.98 -4.64 13.96
C GLY A 67 1.06 -5.21 15.05
N ILE A 68 0.48 -4.34 15.89
CA ILE A 68 -0.54 -4.67 16.88
C ILE A 68 -1.63 -3.60 16.90
N TYR A 69 -2.90 -4.00 17.00
CA TYR A 69 -4.02 -3.07 17.11
C TYR A 69 -5.15 -3.63 17.98
N LYS A 70 -5.90 -2.72 18.62
CA LYS A 70 -7.05 -3.07 19.44
C LYS A 70 -8.29 -3.25 18.56
N ARG A 71 -9.02 -4.35 18.74
CA ARG A 71 -10.24 -4.66 17.99
C ARG A 71 -11.48 -4.06 18.62
N ASN A 72 -12.50 -3.84 17.79
CA ASN A 72 -13.87 -3.57 18.19
C ASN A 72 -14.82 -4.69 17.70
N GLY A 73 -14.46 -5.94 17.99
CA GLY A 73 -15.17 -7.13 17.51
C GLY A 73 -14.32 -8.40 17.57
N GLU A 74 -14.85 -9.49 17.04
CA GLU A 74 -14.17 -10.78 16.99
C GLU A 74 -13.00 -10.79 16.00
N GLY A 75 -12.04 -11.70 16.25
CA GLY A 75 -10.89 -11.91 15.39
C GLY A 75 -11.32 -12.69 14.16
N LYS A 76 -10.78 -12.33 13.00
CA LYS A 76 -11.01 -13.08 11.77
C LYS A 76 -9.76 -13.88 11.48
N GLU A 77 -9.92 -15.19 11.27
CA GLU A 77 -8.82 -16.05 10.87
C GLU A 77 -8.19 -15.53 9.58
N GLN A 78 -6.89 -15.23 9.66
CA GLN A 78 -6.11 -14.76 8.55
C GLN A 78 -4.67 -15.25 8.72
N ASN A 79 -4.04 -15.69 7.63
CA ASN A 79 -2.64 -16.09 7.66
C ASN A 79 -1.75 -14.95 8.19
N GLY A 80 -0.89 -15.27 9.15
CA GLY A 80 0.03 -14.30 9.73
C GLY A 80 -0.56 -13.39 10.80
N ILE A 81 -1.82 -13.60 11.17
CA ILE A 81 -2.53 -12.80 12.16
C ILE A 81 -2.93 -13.70 13.33
N ASP A 82 -2.71 -13.20 14.54
CA ASP A 82 -3.14 -13.87 15.77
C ASP A 82 -3.83 -12.86 16.72
N HIS A 83 -4.55 -13.39 17.69
CA HIS A 83 -5.54 -12.67 18.46
C HIS A 83 -5.41 -12.96 19.96
N GLY A 84 -5.39 -11.91 20.76
CA GLY A 84 -5.54 -11.97 22.21
C GLY A 84 -7.01 -11.82 22.61
N GLU A 85 -7.24 -11.35 23.84
CA GLU A 85 -8.61 -11.04 24.28
C GLU A 85 -9.19 -9.86 23.51
N VAL A 86 -8.41 -8.78 23.34
CA VAL A 86 -8.87 -7.54 22.71
C VAL A 86 -7.91 -6.99 21.65
N TYR A 87 -6.66 -7.47 21.59
CA TYR A 87 -5.71 -7.08 20.55
C TYR A 87 -5.60 -8.14 19.45
N THR A 88 -5.15 -7.69 18.29
CA THR A 88 -4.73 -8.49 17.14
C THR A 88 -3.33 -8.07 16.75
N TRP A 89 -2.49 -9.03 16.35
CA TRP A 89 -1.14 -8.74 15.92
C TRP A 89 -0.68 -9.60 14.74
N ARG A 90 0.41 -9.15 14.13
CA ARG A 90 1.23 -9.89 13.17
C ARG A 90 2.09 -10.93 13.89
N THR A 91 1.96 -12.19 13.52
CA THR A 91 2.66 -13.32 14.18
C THR A 91 4.18 -13.25 14.03
N ARG A 92 4.69 -12.65 12.95
CA ARG A 92 6.13 -12.44 12.74
C ARG A 92 6.81 -11.56 13.80
N TYR A 93 6.05 -10.77 14.57
CA TYR A 93 6.60 -9.85 15.57
C TYR A 93 6.59 -10.42 17.01
N GLY A 94 5.97 -11.59 17.23
CA GLY A 94 5.87 -12.22 18.54
C GLY A 94 4.61 -13.06 18.69
N ASN A 95 4.53 -13.80 19.81
CA ASN A 95 3.47 -14.79 20.05
C ASN A 95 2.36 -14.29 20.99
N ASN A 96 2.51 -13.10 21.57
CA ASN A 96 1.54 -12.50 22.47
C ASN A 96 1.65 -10.97 22.46
N GLU A 97 0.65 -10.30 23.05
CA GLU A 97 0.52 -8.84 23.10
C GLU A 97 1.78 -8.14 23.63
N SER A 98 2.37 -8.67 24.71
CA SER A 98 3.56 -8.10 25.34
C SER A 98 4.80 -8.24 24.47
N GLU A 99 5.04 -9.43 23.90
CA GLU A 99 6.17 -9.66 22.98
C GLU A 99 6.09 -8.75 21.76
N VAL A 100 4.93 -8.68 21.11
CA VAL A 100 4.73 -7.88 19.92
C VAL A 100 4.83 -6.39 20.23
N PHE A 101 4.22 -5.91 21.32
CA PHE A 101 4.32 -4.50 21.66
C PHE A 101 5.76 -4.10 21.99
N ASN A 102 6.52 -4.94 22.69
CA ASN A 102 7.94 -4.69 22.94
C ASN A 102 8.75 -4.64 21.64
N TYR A 103 8.44 -5.51 20.67
CA TYR A 103 9.03 -5.45 19.34
C TYR A 103 8.70 -4.12 18.64
N VAL A 104 7.41 -3.75 18.57
CA VAL A 104 6.95 -2.51 17.93
C VAL A 104 7.61 -1.30 18.58
N LYS A 105 7.64 -1.22 19.91
CA LYS A 105 8.29 -0.12 20.63
C LYS A 105 9.78 -0.01 20.30
N LYS A 106 10.50 -1.15 20.25
CA LYS A 106 11.91 -1.18 19.83
C LYS A 106 12.08 -0.66 18.40
N VAL A 107 11.21 -1.06 17.48
CA VAL A 107 11.18 -0.59 16.09
C VAL A 107 10.95 0.93 16.02
N LEU A 108 10.00 1.48 16.78
CA LEU A 108 9.77 2.93 16.84
C LEU A 108 11.02 3.69 17.27
N ILE A 109 11.68 3.22 18.34
CA ILE A 109 12.91 3.82 18.86
C ILE A 109 14.02 3.77 17.80
N GLN A 110 14.23 2.62 17.16
CA GLN A 110 15.24 2.46 16.10
C GLN A 110 14.98 3.38 14.91
N ILE A 111 13.75 3.42 14.40
CA ILE A 111 13.38 4.32 13.28
C ILE A 111 13.61 5.77 13.67
N SER A 112 13.17 6.19 14.86
CA SER A 112 13.28 7.57 15.32
C SER A 112 14.73 8.04 15.45
N GLN A 113 15.62 7.17 15.97
CA GLN A 113 17.05 7.45 16.09
C GLN A 113 17.70 7.53 14.70
N ALA A 114 17.50 6.50 13.87
CA ALA A 114 18.07 6.47 12.52
C ALA A 114 17.59 7.65 11.66
N ALA A 115 16.34 8.07 11.80
CA ALA A 115 15.81 9.25 11.11
C ALA A 115 16.45 10.55 11.57
N TYR A 116 16.63 10.72 12.89
CA TYR A 116 17.30 11.91 13.44
C TYR A 116 18.76 12.00 12.96
N ASP A 117 19.44 10.85 12.87
CA ASP A 117 20.83 10.76 12.39
C ASP A 117 20.95 10.80 10.86
N GLY A 118 19.84 10.76 10.13
CA GLY A 118 19.82 10.73 8.66
C GLY A 118 20.23 9.38 8.04
N ASN A 119 20.21 8.29 8.80
CA ASN A 119 20.62 6.96 8.37
C ASN A 119 19.49 6.21 7.63
N LEU A 120 19.28 6.56 6.35
CA LEU A 120 18.25 5.94 5.51
C LEU A 120 18.43 4.43 5.33
N ALA A 121 19.66 3.94 5.31
CA ALA A 121 19.95 2.51 5.11
C ALA A 121 19.50 1.66 6.31
N GLU A 122 19.70 2.17 7.52
CA GLU A 122 19.21 1.51 8.73
C GLU A 122 17.68 1.47 8.75
N ILE A 123 17.01 2.60 8.42
CA ILE A 123 15.55 2.62 8.29
C ILE A 123 15.08 1.59 7.25
N ASP A 124 15.70 1.54 6.07
CA ASP A 124 15.30 0.60 5.02
C ASP A 124 15.42 -0.87 5.49
N SER A 125 16.42 -1.18 6.31
CA SER A 125 16.66 -2.53 6.85
C SER A 125 15.69 -2.99 7.94
N ILE A 126 15.01 -2.07 8.63
CA ILE A 126 14.09 -2.40 9.73
C ILE A 126 12.88 -3.15 9.18
N ASP A 127 12.59 -4.30 9.79
CA ASP A 127 11.43 -5.13 9.46
C ASP A 127 10.14 -4.53 10.05
N PHE A 128 9.47 -3.71 9.25
CA PHE A 128 8.18 -3.14 9.58
C PHE A 128 7.45 -2.70 8.31
N ALA A 129 6.13 -2.54 8.39
CA ALA A 129 5.32 -2.05 7.27
C ALA A 129 5.95 -0.78 6.66
N PRO A 130 6.42 -0.81 5.39
CA PRO A 130 7.25 0.26 4.84
C PRO A 130 6.60 1.64 4.90
N LEU A 131 5.30 1.72 4.60
CA LEU A 131 4.56 2.98 4.62
C LEU A 131 4.58 3.63 6.02
N ILE A 132 4.40 2.81 7.06
CA ILE A 132 4.41 3.25 8.46
C ILE A 132 5.83 3.64 8.88
N LYS A 133 6.80 2.81 8.52
CA LYS A 133 8.22 3.03 8.78
C LYS A 133 8.71 4.37 8.26
N TRP A 134 8.44 4.68 6.99
CA TRP A 134 8.88 5.94 6.38
C TRP A 134 8.10 7.16 6.88
N LYS A 135 6.81 7.00 7.23
CA LYS A 135 6.04 8.06 7.88
C LYS A 135 6.61 8.43 9.25
N ILE A 136 6.92 7.43 10.08
CA ILE A 136 7.55 7.65 11.40
C ILE A 136 8.91 8.31 11.21
N ALA A 137 9.72 7.82 10.25
CA ALA A 137 11.01 8.41 9.96
C ALA A 137 10.91 9.88 9.54
N PHE A 138 9.95 10.24 8.67
CA PHE A 138 9.73 11.63 8.30
C PHE A 138 9.36 12.51 9.51
N LEU A 139 8.53 12.00 10.43
CA LEU A 139 8.12 12.78 11.60
C LEU A 139 9.26 12.96 12.61
N TYR A 140 10.20 12.02 12.71
CA TYR A 140 11.32 12.09 13.67
C TYR A 140 12.66 12.55 13.07
N GLN A 141 12.75 12.77 11.75
CA GLN A 141 13.98 13.27 11.16
C GLN A 141 14.38 14.62 11.76
N ASN A 142 15.68 14.92 11.72
CA ASN A 142 16.18 16.22 12.15
C ASN A 142 15.64 17.33 11.21
N GLN A 143 14.73 18.16 11.72
CA GLN A 143 14.12 19.25 10.96
C GLN A 143 15.14 20.26 10.40
N SER A 144 16.33 20.37 11.02
CA SER A 144 17.41 21.26 10.57
C SER A 144 18.27 20.65 9.46
N SER A 145 18.20 19.34 9.26
CA SER A 145 18.96 18.60 8.25
C SER A 145 18.12 17.46 7.67
N PRO A 146 17.02 17.77 6.96
CA PRO A 146 16.07 16.75 6.51
C PRO A 146 16.64 15.87 5.40
N VAL A 147 16.27 14.59 5.45
CA VAL A 147 16.66 13.55 4.48
C VAL A 147 15.45 12.85 3.85
N LEU A 148 14.23 13.19 4.29
CA LEU A 148 12.97 12.61 3.82
C LEU A 148 11.96 13.71 3.49
N ILE A 149 11.19 13.51 2.42
CA ILE A 149 9.99 14.32 2.13
C ILE A 149 8.73 13.62 2.69
N ASN A 150 7.62 14.34 2.76
CA ASN A 150 6.32 13.85 3.26
C ASN A 150 5.57 12.93 2.27
N THR A 151 6.28 11.99 1.64
CA THR A 151 5.77 11.05 0.64
C THR A 151 6.38 9.67 0.88
N PHE A 152 5.54 8.67 1.13
CA PHE A 152 5.99 7.35 1.65
C PHE A 152 5.60 6.17 0.76
N SER A 153 4.77 6.42 -0.25
CA SER A 153 4.34 5.45 -1.24
C SER A 153 5.47 5.11 -2.19
N LYS A 154 5.84 3.83 -2.31
CA LYS A 154 6.85 3.41 -3.28
C LYS A 154 6.43 3.72 -4.73
N PRO A 155 5.21 3.38 -5.19
CA PRO A 155 4.76 3.79 -6.52
C PRO A 155 4.87 5.29 -6.77
N MET A 156 4.48 6.11 -5.79
CA MET A 156 4.58 7.57 -5.92
C MET A 156 6.03 8.05 -5.98
N LEU A 157 6.91 7.54 -5.11
CA LEU A 157 8.34 7.86 -5.14
C LEU A 157 8.94 7.48 -6.47
N GLU A 158 8.65 6.28 -6.99
CA GLU A 158 9.14 5.83 -8.29
C GLU A 158 8.69 6.75 -9.43
N VAL A 159 7.44 7.20 -9.43
CA VAL A 159 6.94 8.15 -10.43
C VAL A 159 7.64 9.51 -10.31
N LEU A 160 7.83 10.02 -9.09
CA LEU A 160 8.47 11.31 -8.85
C LEU A 160 9.95 11.26 -9.25
N THR A 161 10.62 10.14 -9.04
CA THR A 161 12.05 9.98 -9.37
C THR A 161 12.29 9.36 -10.74
N ASN A 162 11.26 9.01 -11.50
CA ASN A 162 11.35 8.22 -12.74
C ASN A 162 12.19 6.94 -12.54
N SER A 163 11.92 6.22 -11.45
CA SER A 163 12.60 5.00 -11.04
C SER A 163 11.76 3.75 -11.35
N ASN A 164 12.43 2.59 -11.35
CA ASN A 164 11.80 1.28 -11.47
C ASN A 164 11.63 0.62 -10.09
N SER A 165 10.93 -0.52 -10.06
CA SER A 165 10.58 -1.26 -8.85
C SER A 165 11.77 -1.80 -8.05
N LYS A 166 12.96 -1.87 -8.65
CA LYS A 166 14.19 -2.32 -7.99
C LYS A 166 14.91 -1.19 -7.25
N THR A 167 14.52 0.06 -7.48
CA THR A 167 15.15 1.20 -6.82
C THR A 167 14.76 1.22 -5.34
N SER A 168 15.75 1.35 -4.45
CA SER A 168 15.50 1.40 -3.02
C SER A 168 14.94 2.74 -2.57
N PHE A 169 14.25 2.76 -1.44
CA PHE A 169 13.78 3.99 -0.82
C PHE A 169 14.90 5.00 -0.54
N PRO A 170 16.04 4.62 0.07
CA PRO A 170 17.15 5.53 0.29
C PRO A 170 17.58 6.27 -0.97
N SER A 171 17.72 5.55 -2.10
CA SER A 171 18.12 6.17 -3.37
C SER A 171 17.08 7.14 -3.91
N MET A 172 15.78 6.82 -3.78
CA MET A 172 14.71 7.72 -4.21
C MET A 172 14.65 8.99 -3.34
N TYR A 173 14.77 8.86 -2.01
CA TYR A 173 14.79 10.02 -1.13
C TYR A 173 16.04 10.88 -1.31
N GLN A 174 17.21 10.28 -1.46
CA GLN A 174 18.45 11.02 -1.76
C GLN A 174 18.31 11.85 -3.04
N LYS A 175 17.69 11.28 -4.09
CA LYS A 175 17.41 12.01 -5.32
C LYS A 175 16.45 13.19 -5.09
N LEU A 176 15.35 12.97 -4.37
CA LEU A 176 14.37 14.03 -4.09
C LEU A 176 14.95 15.14 -3.21
N ILE A 177 15.78 14.82 -2.22
CA ILE A 177 16.45 15.82 -1.38
C ILE A 177 17.51 16.61 -2.17
N ALA A 178 18.21 15.98 -3.10
CA ALA A 178 19.10 16.68 -4.02
C ALA A 178 18.32 17.62 -4.95
N GLU A 179 17.17 17.19 -5.48
CA GLU A 179 16.28 18.00 -6.32
C GLU A 179 15.66 19.17 -5.56
N LYS A 180 15.32 18.99 -4.27
CA LYS A 180 14.85 20.07 -3.38
C LYS A 180 15.85 21.23 -3.31
N GLY A 181 17.15 20.95 -3.30
CA GLY A 181 18.20 21.96 -3.12
C GLY A 181 17.97 22.81 -1.87
N GLU A 182 17.97 24.13 -2.00
CA GLU A 182 17.77 25.09 -0.90
C GLU A 182 16.28 25.37 -0.57
N GLN A 183 15.34 24.75 -1.29
CA GLN A 183 13.91 24.95 -1.05
C GLN A 183 13.51 24.44 0.34
N ASN A 184 12.49 25.09 0.94
CA ASN A 184 11.84 24.59 2.14
C ASN A 184 11.28 23.18 1.91
N LEU A 185 11.50 22.27 2.87
CA LEU A 185 11.13 20.86 2.75
C LEU A 185 9.63 20.65 2.51
N LEU A 186 8.79 21.37 3.24
CA LEU A 186 7.34 21.19 3.18
C LEU A 186 6.76 21.84 1.91
N GLU A 187 7.32 22.96 1.47
CA GLU A 187 6.95 23.55 0.16
C GLU A 187 7.30 22.62 -1.00
N PHE A 188 8.50 22.03 -0.99
CA PHE A 188 8.91 21.05 -2.00
C PHE A 188 8.06 19.77 -1.93
N GLY A 189 7.75 19.33 -0.71
CA GLY A 189 6.82 18.24 -0.46
C GLY A 189 5.45 18.47 -1.10
N ASP A 190 4.86 19.65 -0.91
CA ASP A 190 3.59 20.03 -1.55
C ASP A 190 3.69 20.00 -3.07
N GLU A 191 4.78 20.48 -3.67
CA GLU A 191 5.00 20.38 -5.12
C GLU A 191 5.13 18.93 -5.61
N CYS A 192 5.76 18.05 -4.83
CA CYS A 192 5.80 16.61 -5.13
C CYS A 192 4.38 16.01 -5.12
N TRP A 193 3.52 16.41 -4.18
CA TRP A 193 2.12 15.99 -4.15
C TRP A 193 1.33 16.52 -5.35
N ASP A 194 1.54 17.77 -5.77
CA ASP A 194 0.90 18.34 -6.96
C ASP A 194 1.34 17.60 -8.24
N LYS A 195 2.65 17.29 -8.38
CA LYS A 195 3.18 16.45 -9.47
C LYS A 195 2.57 15.05 -9.45
N ALA A 196 2.44 14.44 -8.28
CA ALA A 196 1.84 13.12 -8.14
C ALA A 196 0.35 13.12 -8.51
N ALA A 197 -0.40 14.17 -8.17
CA ALA A 197 -1.80 14.32 -8.57
C ALA A 197 -1.97 14.30 -10.10
N GLN A 198 -1.11 15.01 -10.81
CA GLN A 198 -1.08 15.04 -12.28
C GLN A 198 -0.70 13.68 -12.89
N LYS A 199 -0.02 12.82 -12.14
CA LYS A 199 0.42 11.48 -12.56
C LYS A 199 -0.31 10.34 -11.83
N SER A 200 -1.48 10.60 -11.25
CA SER A 200 -2.26 9.63 -10.48
C SER A 200 -2.50 8.31 -11.21
N LYS A 201 -2.78 8.35 -12.53
CA LYS A 201 -2.93 7.14 -13.35
C LYS A 201 -1.66 6.29 -13.40
N GLU A 202 -0.50 6.91 -13.57
CA GLU A 202 0.80 6.21 -13.62
C GLU A 202 1.13 5.57 -12.25
N ILE A 203 0.85 6.29 -11.16
CA ILE A 203 1.02 5.80 -9.79
C ILE A 203 0.11 4.59 -9.54
N HIS A 204 -1.15 4.67 -9.95
CA HIS A 204 -2.11 3.58 -9.81
C HIS A 204 -1.70 2.35 -10.63
N GLN A 205 -1.21 2.53 -11.86
CA GLN A 205 -0.65 1.44 -12.65
C GLN A 205 0.52 0.77 -11.94
N LYS A 206 1.47 1.55 -11.40
CA LYS A 206 2.59 0.99 -10.61
C LYS A 206 2.11 0.22 -9.37
N SER A 207 1.09 0.71 -8.67
CA SER A 207 0.45 -0.03 -7.56
C SER A 207 -0.04 -1.42 -8.02
N ILE A 208 -0.77 -1.50 -9.13
CA ILE A 208 -1.27 -2.77 -9.67
C ILE A 208 -0.11 -3.69 -10.06
N LEU A 209 0.90 -3.16 -10.75
CA LEU A 209 2.07 -3.95 -11.18
C LEU A 209 2.85 -4.52 -9.98
N ASP A 210 2.96 -3.78 -8.89
CA ASP A 210 3.66 -4.20 -7.67
C ASP A 210 3.01 -5.43 -7.01
N LYS A 211 1.68 -5.61 -7.16
CA LYS A 211 0.94 -6.81 -6.73
C LYS A 211 1.42 -8.12 -7.40
N PHE A 212 2.23 -8.01 -8.46
CA PHE A 212 2.79 -9.13 -9.21
C PHE A 212 4.33 -9.18 -9.16
N SER A 213 4.95 -8.39 -8.28
CA SER A 213 6.40 -8.26 -8.16
C SER A 213 7.12 -9.55 -7.74
N HIS A 214 6.40 -10.53 -7.20
CA HIS A 214 6.91 -11.88 -6.90
C HIS A 214 7.14 -12.74 -8.16
N ILE A 215 6.66 -12.32 -9.33
CA ILE A 215 6.82 -13.04 -10.60
C ILE A 215 8.00 -12.45 -11.38
N ASP A 216 9.14 -13.15 -11.42
CA ASP A 216 10.36 -12.66 -12.09
C ASP A 216 10.15 -12.33 -13.58
N VAL A 217 9.50 -13.23 -14.34
CA VAL A 217 9.24 -13.00 -15.77
C VAL A 217 8.31 -11.81 -16.02
N PHE A 218 7.40 -11.54 -15.09
CA PHE A 218 6.51 -10.38 -15.13
C PHE A 218 7.32 -9.09 -14.96
N ASN A 219 8.18 -9.01 -13.95
CA ASN A 219 9.03 -7.84 -13.71
C ASN A 219 9.93 -7.52 -14.91
N ARG A 220 10.55 -8.54 -15.51
CA ARG A 220 11.37 -8.36 -16.72
C ARG A 220 10.54 -7.98 -17.95
N GLY A 221 9.30 -8.49 -18.04
CA GLY A 221 8.36 -8.15 -19.10
C GLY A 221 7.88 -6.70 -19.02
N VAL A 222 7.53 -6.20 -17.83
CA VAL A 222 7.07 -4.81 -17.61
C VAL A 222 8.07 -3.78 -18.12
N GLU A 223 9.38 -4.04 -17.97
CA GLU A 223 10.45 -3.17 -18.49
C GLU A 223 10.52 -3.13 -20.03
N GLN A 224 9.89 -4.08 -20.73
CA GLN A 224 9.95 -4.26 -22.19
C GLN A 224 8.60 -4.05 -22.90
N TRP A 225 7.48 -4.25 -22.20
CA TRP A 225 6.15 -4.12 -22.78
C TRP A 225 5.85 -2.68 -23.20
N SER A 226 5.01 -2.54 -24.22
CA SER A 226 4.57 -1.22 -24.67
C SER A 226 3.66 -0.55 -23.62
N PRO A 227 3.59 0.80 -23.57
CA PRO A 227 2.69 1.51 -22.67
C PRO A 227 1.22 1.09 -22.83
N GLU A 228 0.79 0.74 -24.04
CA GLU A 228 -0.56 0.25 -24.33
C GLU A 228 -0.82 -1.12 -23.71
N THR A 229 0.19 -2.01 -23.71
CA THR A 229 0.10 -3.35 -23.12
C THR A 229 0.00 -3.24 -21.59
N VAL A 230 0.86 -2.42 -20.98
CA VAL A 230 0.85 -2.16 -19.53
C VAL A 230 -0.50 -1.56 -19.11
N THR A 231 -1.00 -0.57 -19.86
CA THR A 231 -2.30 0.05 -19.59
C THR A 231 -3.44 -0.96 -19.71
N ALA A 232 -3.50 -1.73 -20.80
CA ALA A 232 -4.55 -2.73 -20.99
C ALA A 232 -4.53 -3.82 -19.92
N PHE A 233 -3.34 -4.25 -19.46
CA PHE A 233 -3.23 -5.19 -18.36
C PHE A 233 -3.78 -4.61 -17.06
N CYS A 234 -3.34 -3.41 -16.67
CA CYS A 234 -3.81 -2.77 -15.43
C CYS A 234 -5.32 -2.54 -15.47
N ASP A 235 -5.85 -2.03 -16.58
CA ASP A 235 -7.28 -1.76 -16.75
C ASP A 235 -8.11 -3.06 -16.67
N LEU A 236 -7.62 -4.18 -17.23
CA LEU A 236 -8.30 -5.48 -17.13
C LEU A 236 -8.30 -6.03 -15.69
N ILE A 237 -7.20 -5.89 -14.96
CA ILE A 237 -7.09 -6.34 -13.57
C ILE A 237 -7.98 -5.48 -12.66
N GLN A 238 -7.95 -4.17 -12.84
CA GLN A 238 -8.78 -3.25 -12.07
C GLN A 238 -10.27 -3.47 -12.34
N ASP A 239 -10.69 -3.58 -13.61
CA ASP A 239 -12.09 -3.87 -13.95
C ASP A 239 -12.56 -5.19 -13.31
N ALA A 240 -11.70 -6.21 -13.26
CA ALA A 240 -12.02 -7.47 -12.60
C ALA A 240 -12.21 -7.29 -11.08
N TYR A 241 -11.29 -6.58 -10.42
CA TYR A 241 -11.36 -6.31 -8.99
C TYR A 241 -12.60 -5.48 -8.62
N ASP A 242 -12.91 -4.44 -9.40
CA ASP A 242 -14.10 -3.60 -9.22
C ASP A 242 -15.40 -4.39 -9.38
N ASN A 243 -15.39 -5.40 -10.27
CA ASN A 243 -16.47 -6.38 -10.44
C ASN A 243 -16.41 -7.54 -9.43
N LYS A 244 -15.67 -7.39 -8.34
CA LYS A 244 -15.58 -8.33 -7.21
C LYS A 244 -14.91 -9.66 -7.53
N LEU A 245 -14.10 -9.77 -8.58
CA LEU A 245 -13.31 -10.98 -8.82
C LEU A 245 -12.05 -10.96 -7.95
N ASP A 246 -11.68 -12.13 -7.43
CA ASP A 246 -10.39 -12.33 -6.80
C ASP A 246 -9.29 -12.34 -7.85
N VAL A 247 -8.17 -11.71 -7.54
CA VAL A 247 -6.94 -11.73 -8.32
C VAL A 247 -5.94 -12.61 -7.59
N PHE A 248 -5.40 -13.63 -8.26
CA PHE A 248 -4.51 -14.60 -7.64
C PHE A 248 -3.48 -15.15 -8.62
N THR A 249 -2.41 -15.72 -8.09
CA THR A 249 -1.36 -16.32 -8.91
C THR A 249 -1.22 -17.81 -8.64
N THR A 250 -0.82 -18.58 -9.65
CA THR A 250 -0.54 -20.01 -9.51
C THR A 250 0.87 -20.30 -9.97
N ALA A 251 1.65 -21.02 -9.17
CA ALA A 251 2.92 -21.58 -9.63
C ALA A 251 2.65 -22.84 -10.48
N MET A 252 3.21 -22.88 -11.68
CA MET A 252 3.23 -24.05 -12.56
C MET A 252 4.66 -24.33 -12.99
N ASP A 253 4.93 -25.57 -13.43
CA ASP A 253 6.22 -25.96 -14.02
C ASP A 253 6.59 -25.09 -15.24
N THR A 254 5.59 -24.52 -15.92
CA THR A 254 5.73 -23.64 -17.08
C THR A 254 5.88 -22.15 -16.74
N GLY A 255 5.86 -21.78 -15.45
CA GLY A 255 5.92 -20.39 -14.99
C GLY A 255 4.66 -19.96 -14.22
N ALA A 256 4.78 -18.87 -13.44
CA ALA A 256 3.67 -18.37 -12.65
C ALA A 256 2.60 -17.71 -13.55
N MET A 257 1.35 -18.15 -13.40
CA MET A 257 0.20 -17.57 -14.08
C MET A 257 -0.51 -16.57 -13.18
N ILE A 258 -1.04 -15.50 -13.78
CA ILE A 258 -1.95 -14.55 -13.12
C ILE A 258 -3.38 -14.94 -13.51
N ARG A 259 -4.31 -14.92 -12.56
CA ARG A 259 -5.71 -15.32 -12.77
C ARG A 259 -6.65 -14.35 -12.09
N ILE A 260 -7.82 -14.18 -12.70
CA ILE A 260 -8.97 -13.50 -12.12
C ILE A 260 -10.14 -14.49 -12.07
N GLY A 261 -10.88 -14.51 -10.98
CA GLY A 261 -12.00 -15.45 -10.79
C GLY A 261 -12.50 -15.49 -9.35
N ARG A 262 -12.86 -16.68 -8.87
CA ARG A 262 -13.30 -16.92 -7.50
C ARG A 262 -12.39 -17.93 -6.81
N LYS A 263 -11.71 -17.50 -5.76
CA LYS A 263 -10.83 -18.37 -4.97
C LYS A 263 -10.86 -17.95 -3.51
N GLU A 264 -11.21 -18.89 -2.64
CA GLU A 264 -11.16 -18.66 -1.19
C GLU A 264 -9.74 -18.85 -0.64
N LEU A 265 -9.46 -18.18 0.49
CA LEU A 265 -8.21 -18.34 1.23
C LEU A 265 -8.12 -19.75 1.82
N GLY A 266 -6.91 -20.30 1.89
CA GLY A 266 -6.68 -21.67 2.39
C GLY A 266 -7.16 -22.80 1.46
N VAL A 267 -7.89 -22.49 0.38
CA VAL A 267 -8.39 -23.50 -0.57
C VAL A 267 -7.37 -23.73 -1.71
N PRO A 268 -7.04 -24.99 -2.03
CA PRO A 268 -5.99 -25.31 -3.01
C PRO A 268 -6.36 -25.00 -4.46
N ARG A 269 -7.65 -24.98 -4.80
CA ARG A 269 -8.14 -24.71 -6.16
C ARG A 269 -9.15 -23.56 -6.14
N ALA A 270 -9.16 -22.80 -7.23
CA ALA A 270 -10.21 -21.81 -7.47
C ALA A 270 -11.54 -22.53 -7.68
N GLU A 271 -12.62 -21.94 -7.19
CA GLU A 271 -13.99 -22.39 -7.46
C GLU A 271 -14.31 -22.21 -8.95
N GLU A 272 -13.94 -21.07 -9.51
CA GLU A 272 -14.04 -20.80 -10.93
C GLU A 272 -12.99 -19.79 -11.39
N VAL A 273 -12.49 -19.96 -12.62
CA VAL A 273 -11.55 -19.02 -13.24
C VAL A 273 -12.28 -18.26 -14.34
N PHE A 274 -12.24 -16.93 -14.28
CA PHE A 274 -12.77 -16.10 -15.36
C PHE A 274 -11.78 -16.03 -16.52
N ALA A 275 -10.54 -15.62 -16.22
CA ALA A 275 -9.48 -15.53 -17.21
C ALA A 275 -8.11 -15.86 -16.63
N THR A 276 -7.19 -16.27 -17.51
CA THR A 276 -5.78 -16.50 -17.19
C THR A 276 -4.92 -15.55 -18.03
N PHE A 277 -3.90 -15.00 -17.39
CA PHE A 277 -2.87 -14.16 -17.99
C PHE A 277 -1.52 -14.85 -17.80
N GLU A 278 -0.83 -15.10 -18.91
CA GLU A 278 0.51 -15.69 -18.94
C GLU A 278 1.52 -14.62 -19.37
N PRO A 279 2.29 -14.04 -18.43
CA PRO A 279 3.31 -13.07 -18.77
C PRO A 279 4.52 -13.72 -19.44
N THR A 280 4.98 -13.10 -20.53
CA THR A 280 6.25 -13.42 -21.21
C THR A 280 7.09 -12.16 -21.34
N LEU A 281 8.35 -12.26 -21.77
CA LEU A 281 9.20 -11.08 -21.96
C LEU A 281 8.63 -10.09 -22.99
N GLN A 282 7.91 -10.57 -24.02
CA GLN A 282 7.47 -9.73 -25.14
C GLN A 282 6.02 -9.28 -25.03
N LYS A 283 5.18 -10.08 -24.35
CA LYS A 283 3.72 -9.90 -24.33
C LYS A 283 3.11 -10.63 -23.13
N ILE A 284 1.83 -10.39 -22.90
CA ILE A 284 1.00 -11.18 -21.98
C ILE A 284 -0.02 -11.94 -22.82
N ASN A 285 -0.01 -13.28 -22.75
CA ASN A 285 -1.08 -14.07 -23.37
C ASN A 285 -2.31 -14.04 -22.45
N TYR A 286 -3.49 -13.96 -23.05
CA TYR A 286 -4.77 -13.96 -22.37
C TYR A 286 -5.61 -15.13 -22.83
N GLU A 287 -6.22 -15.83 -21.88
CA GLU A 287 -7.13 -16.94 -22.13
C GLU A 287 -8.42 -16.74 -21.33
N LEU A 288 -9.54 -16.56 -22.02
CA LEU A 288 -10.86 -16.57 -21.39
C LEU A 288 -11.21 -18.01 -21.03
N ARG A 289 -11.47 -18.25 -19.74
CA ARG A 289 -11.82 -19.57 -19.20
C ARG A 289 -13.32 -19.73 -18.97
N TYR A 290 -13.99 -18.65 -18.57
CA TYR A 290 -15.42 -18.69 -18.26
C TYR A 290 -16.27 -19.09 -19.47
N GLN A 291 -17.19 -20.04 -19.24
CA GLN A 291 -18.12 -20.60 -20.23
C GLN A 291 -17.46 -21.26 -21.46
N HIS A 292 -16.14 -21.54 -21.43
CA HIS A 292 -15.43 -22.20 -22.54
C HIS A 292 -14.96 -23.59 -22.08
N ARG A 293 -15.70 -24.63 -22.49
CA ARG A 293 -15.40 -26.04 -22.14
C ARG A 293 -14.65 -26.81 -23.22
N ASP A 294 -14.76 -26.42 -24.50
CA ASP A 294 -14.21 -27.21 -25.63
C ASP A 294 -13.14 -26.46 -26.46
N GLY A 295 -12.74 -25.26 -26.04
CA GLY A 295 -11.66 -24.46 -26.64
C GLY A 295 -11.60 -23.07 -26.00
N TYR A 296 -10.42 -22.56 -25.69
CA TYR A 296 -10.28 -21.25 -25.03
C TYR A 296 -10.19 -20.12 -26.06
N GLU A 297 -10.85 -18.99 -25.80
CA GLU A 297 -10.59 -17.76 -26.55
C GLU A 297 -9.21 -17.23 -26.11
N CYS A 298 -8.20 -17.49 -26.92
CA CYS A 298 -6.82 -17.06 -26.70
C CYS A 298 -6.52 -15.78 -27.49
N SER A 299 -5.79 -14.86 -26.87
CA SER A 299 -5.30 -13.64 -27.52
C SER A 299 -4.13 -13.04 -26.75
N THR A 300 -3.68 -11.85 -27.14
CA THR A 300 -2.67 -11.09 -26.41
C THR A 300 -3.31 -9.90 -25.70
N VAL A 301 -2.77 -9.51 -24.55
CA VAL A 301 -3.21 -8.30 -23.86
C VAL A 301 -2.87 -7.07 -24.68
N ALA A 302 -3.91 -6.35 -25.06
CA ALA A 302 -3.86 -5.10 -25.82
C ALA A 302 -5.16 -4.32 -25.58
N ASN A 303 -5.21 -3.05 -25.98
CA ASN A 303 -6.41 -2.22 -25.81
C ASN A 303 -7.67 -2.82 -26.46
N GLU A 304 -7.53 -3.49 -27.60
CA GLU A 304 -8.66 -4.20 -28.24
C GLU A 304 -9.24 -5.30 -27.34
N LEU A 305 -8.38 -6.03 -26.61
CA LEU A 305 -8.83 -7.00 -25.61
C LEU A 305 -9.62 -6.33 -24.49
N TYR A 306 -9.09 -5.25 -23.93
CA TYR A 306 -9.77 -4.50 -22.88
C TYR A 306 -11.18 -4.05 -23.34
N LEU A 307 -11.27 -3.43 -24.52
CA LEU A 307 -12.53 -2.94 -25.06
C LEU A 307 -13.55 -4.05 -25.33
N ARG A 308 -13.14 -5.23 -25.84
CA ARG A 308 -14.10 -6.35 -26.03
C ARG A 308 -14.56 -6.95 -24.71
N THR A 309 -13.68 -7.09 -23.72
CA THR A 309 -14.04 -7.67 -22.41
C THR A 309 -15.07 -6.78 -21.72
N ARG A 310 -14.87 -5.46 -21.75
CA ARG A 310 -15.81 -4.48 -21.17
C ARG A 310 -17.15 -4.42 -21.89
N LYS A 311 -17.16 -4.63 -23.22
CA LYS A 311 -18.42 -4.73 -23.99
C LYS A 311 -19.15 -6.06 -23.77
N SER A 312 -18.43 -7.10 -23.36
CA SER A 312 -19.04 -8.40 -23.09
C SER A 312 -19.87 -8.36 -21.81
N LYS A 313 -20.96 -9.13 -21.76
CA LYS A 313 -21.72 -9.34 -20.52
C LYS A 313 -21.10 -10.39 -19.60
N LYS A 314 -20.04 -11.07 -20.05
CA LYS A 314 -19.46 -12.24 -19.37
C LYS A 314 -18.97 -11.91 -17.96
N LEU A 315 -18.34 -10.75 -17.75
CA LEU A 315 -17.85 -10.36 -16.42
C LEU A 315 -19.01 -10.14 -15.44
N ALA A 316 -20.06 -9.43 -15.87
CA ALA A 316 -21.25 -9.22 -15.05
C ALA A 316 -21.99 -10.53 -14.74
N GLU A 317 -22.11 -11.42 -15.73
CA GLU A 317 -22.68 -12.77 -15.55
C GLU A 317 -21.86 -13.60 -14.55
N PHE A 318 -20.53 -13.56 -14.64
CA PHE A 318 -19.64 -14.22 -13.69
C PHE A 318 -19.87 -13.70 -12.27
N SER A 319 -19.87 -12.38 -12.07
CA SER A 319 -20.05 -11.78 -10.75
C SER A 319 -21.43 -12.06 -10.16
N GLN A 320 -22.46 -12.21 -10.99
CA GLN A 320 -23.78 -12.63 -10.55
C GLN A 320 -23.83 -14.10 -10.16
N GLN A 321 -23.18 -14.98 -10.92
CA GLN A 321 -23.16 -16.42 -10.66
C GLN A 321 -22.28 -16.80 -9.47
N TYR A 322 -21.15 -16.13 -9.28
CA TYR A 322 -20.15 -16.37 -8.22
C TYR A 322 -20.02 -15.15 -7.30
N SER A 323 -21.17 -14.69 -6.78
CA SER A 323 -21.28 -13.50 -5.95
C SER A 323 -20.63 -13.68 -4.57
N ILE A 324 -19.98 -12.65 -4.07
CA ILE A 324 -19.41 -12.59 -2.71
C ILE A 324 -19.92 -11.38 -1.94
N THR A 325 -20.02 -11.51 -0.63
CA THR A 325 -20.31 -10.39 0.29
C THR A 325 -19.05 -9.73 0.83
N ARG A 326 -17.93 -10.47 0.87
CA ARG A 326 -16.60 -9.96 1.24
C ARG A 326 -15.99 -9.08 0.15
N LYS A 327 -14.89 -8.39 0.48
CA LYS A 327 -14.02 -7.77 -0.53
C LYS A 327 -13.30 -8.86 -1.35
N PRO A 328 -13.03 -8.61 -2.64
CA PRO A 328 -12.17 -9.47 -3.44
C PRO A 328 -10.73 -9.47 -2.91
N TYR A 329 -10.04 -10.58 -3.11
CA TYR A 329 -8.65 -10.76 -2.69
C TYR A 329 -7.66 -10.33 -3.78
N TRP A 330 -6.53 -9.79 -3.35
CA TRP A 330 -5.34 -9.59 -4.18
C TRP A 330 -4.35 -10.77 -4.02
N PRO A 331 -3.35 -10.94 -4.91
CA PRO A 331 -2.40 -12.05 -4.84
C PRO A 331 -1.74 -12.23 -3.48
N GLU A 332 -1.38 -11.15 -2.80
CA GLU A 332 -0.74 -11.16 -1.48
C GLU A 332 -1.61 -11.73 -0.38
N SER A 333 -2.94 -11.70 -0.53
CA SER A 333 -3.86 -12.33 0.43
C SER A 333 -3.64 -13.85 0.51
N TYR A 334 -3.00 -14.44 -0.50
CA TYR A 334 -2.69 -15.86 -0.56
C TYR A 334 -1.26 -16.21 -0.10
N PHE A 335 -0.43 -15.21 0.24
CA PHE A 335 0.94 -15.44 0.73
C PHE A 335 0.98 -15.59 2.26
N GLY A 336 2.14 -15.99 2.79
CA GLY A 336 2.40 -16.05 4.24
C GLY A 336 2.74 -14.68 4.83
N ASP A 337 2.82 -14.60 6.17
CA ASP A 337 3.05 -13.35 6.93
C ASP A 337 4.36 -12.63 6.57
N SER A 338 5.37 -13.36 6.08
CA SER A 338 6.67 -12.79 5.72
C SER A 338 6.58 -11.80 4.56
N ASP A 339 5.57 -11.95 3.68
CA ASP A 339 5.48 -11.25 2.40
C ASP A 339 4.31 -10.24 2.36
N ALA A 340 3.50 -10.20 3.42
CA ALA A 340 2.22 -9.48 3.45
C ALA A 340 2.35 -7.94 3.50
N ASP A 341 3.49 -7.42 3.96
CA ASP A 341 3.71 -5.97 4.12
C ASP A 341 4.52 -5.35 2.96
N ILE A 342 4.75 -6.11 1.87
CA ILE A 342 5.53 -5.63 0.72
C ILE A 342 4.77 -4.56 -0.11
N THR A 343 3.47 -4.35 0.11
CA THR A 343 2.63 -3.54 -0.80
C THR A 343 2.22 -2.17 -0.28
N TYR A 344 1.88 -1.33 -1.27
CA TYR A 344 1.56 0.08 -1.20
C TYR A 344 0.13 0.26 -1.73
N ASP A 345 -0.86 0.29 -0.82
CA ASP A 345 -2.29 0.32 -1.15
C ASP A 345 -2.74 1.50 -2.03
N ASP A 346 -3.96 1.37 -2.58
CA ASP A 346 -4.68 2.33 -3.40
C ASP A 346 -4.63 3.75 -2.82
N TYR A 347 -3.69 4.54 -3.35
CA TYR A 347 -3.54 5.93 -3.00
C TYR A 347 -4.66 6.73 -3.62
N GLU A 348 -5.55 7.27 -2.78
CA GLU A 348 -6.25 8.48 -3.16
C GLU A 348 -5.26 9.64 -3.03
N VAL A 349 -4.73 10.12 -4.18
CA VAL A 349 -4.11 11.44 -4.19
C VAL A 349 -5.21 12.44 -3.81
N ALA A 350 -5.01 13.14 -2.70
CA ALA A 350 -6.02 14.06 -2.19
C ALA A 350 -6.41 15.08 -3.27
N GLU A 351 -7.70 15.19 -3.58
CA GLU A 351 -8.20 16.22 -4.50
C GLU A 351 -7.92 17.63 -3.92
N PRO A 352 -7.44 18.60 -4.71
CA PRO A 352 -6.92 19.88 -4.20
C PRO A 352 -7.91 20.81 -3.47
N GLU A 353 -9.20 20.49 -3.35
CA GLU A 353 -10.22 21.45 -2.88
C GLU A 353 -11.26 20.94 -1.88
N LYS A 354 -11.15 19.73 -1.33
CA LYS A 354 -12.05 19.34 -0.23
C LYS A 354 -11.51 19.90 1.09
N SER A 355 -12.01 21.09 1.45
CA SER A 355 -12.16 21.51 2.85
C SER A 355 -12.97 20.43 3.56
N TYR A 356 -12.28 19.46 4.17
CA TYR A 356 -12.91 18.39 4.92
C TYR A 356 -13.41 18.97 6.24
N MET A 357 -14.66 19.43 6.23
CA MET A 357 -15.41 19.65 7.47
C MET A 357 -15.55 18.30 8.17
N MET A 358 -14.95 18.15 9.36
CA MET A 358 -15.15 16.99 10.23
C MET A 358 -16.65 16.83 10.53
N THR A 359 -17.33 16.02 9.74
CA THR A 359 -18.70 15.60 10.00
C THR A 359 -18.67 14.10 10.26
N LYS A 360 -18.82 13.76 11.55
CA LYS A 360 -18.86 12.41 12.15
C LYS A 360 -17.89 11.41 11.52
N LEU A 361 -16.67 11.38 12.07
CA LEU A 361 -15.74 10.26 11.93
C LEU A 361 -16.48 8.95 12.21
N SER A 362 -16.58 8.11 11.17
CA SER A 362 -16.85 6.69 11.36
C SER A 362 -15.69 6.12 12.20
N PRO A 363 -15.95 5.41 13.31
CA PRO A 363 -14.89 4.78 14.06
C PRO A 363 -14.14 3.81 13.14
N LEU A 364 -12.82 3.97 13.09
CA LEU A 364 -11.82 3.09 12.49
C LEU A 364 -12.41 1.76 11.97
N ASN A 365 -12.50 1.64 10.65
CA ASN A 365 -12.73 0.39 9.93
C ASN A 365 -13.73 -0.57 10.60
N GLN A 366 -15.02 -0.33 10.39
CA GLN A 366 -15.99 -1.43 10.42
C GLN A 366 -15.66 -2.38 9.25
N ILE A 367 -14.80 -3.36 9.52
CA ILE A 367 -14.63 -4.52 8.65
C ILE A 367 -15.85 -5.42 8.85
N LEU A 368 -16.85 -5.27 7.97
CA LEU A 368 -17.61 -6.44 7.53
C LEU A 368 -16.76 -7.21 6.53
#